data_AF-A0A9E3DSI1-F1
#
_entry.id   AF-A0A9E3DSI1-F1
#
_cell.length_a   1.000
_cell.length_b   1.000
_cell.length_c   1.000
_cell.angle_alpha   90.00
_cell.angle_beta   90.00
_cell.angle_gamma   90.00
#
_symmetry.space_group_name_H-M   'P 1'
#
loop_
_entity.id
_entity.type
_entity.pdbx_description
1 polymer ?
#
loop_
_entity_poly.entity_id
_entity_poly.type
_entity_poly.pdbx_seq_one_letter_code
_entity_poly.pdbx_strand_id
1 'polypeptide(L)'
;VTIDGLPIELIISHRERYGTELLRATGSAAYVAALEPLPDASEESGLYRALGLPWCPPELREQPFSGSPPPLVALEDIRGDLHCHTTWSDGRASVEEMARAARDRGYDYVAICDHTPAVGAVRGLTPDDVRRQGDEIAAANEQLAPFRVLRGIECDIIANGTLDLPDDVLAELDWVQASVHAGQRMARGEMTNRVEEALRNPHVRCLSHPTGRYINRRPENALDLERIFQVALEEGVALEVNGLPDRLDLSGEHVRDALRAGVEIVCSTDAHSVRGLGNMVLSVATARRGWAEAGNVVNSKALEAIGPRRRPTRADERC
;
A
#
# COMPACT_ATOMS: atom_id res chain seq x y z
N VAL A 1 -18.04 -25.11 -13.49
CA VAL A 1 -17.04 -25.94 -14.24
C VAL A 1 -15.67 -25.59 -13.70
N THR A 2 -14.68 -26.48 -13.72
CA THR A 2 -13.29 -26.10 -13.41
C THR A 2 -12.49 -25.98 -14.70
N ILE A 3 -11.67 -24.94 -14.84
CA ILE A 3 -10.66 -24.81 -15.91
C ILE A 3 -9.33 -24.63 -15.20
N ASP A 4 -8.37 -25.51 -15.47
CA ASP A 4 -7.04 -25.52 -14.82
C ASP A 4 -7.09 -25.48 -13.28
N GLY A 5 -8.12 -26.13 -12.70
CA GLY A 5 -8.34 -26.15 -11.25
C GLY A 5 -9.03 -24.92 -10.67
N LEU A 6 -9.33 -23.89 -11.47
CA LEU A 6 -10.08 -22.72 -11.06
C LEU A 6 -11.59 -22.99 -11.16
N PRO A 7 -12.38 -22.85 -10.07
CA PRO A 7 -13.83 -22.93 -10.16
C PRO A 7 -14.39 -21.75 -10.94
N ILE A 8 -15.24 -22.04 -11.92
CA ILE A 8 -15.89 -21.06 -12.79
C ILE A 8 -17.41 -21.24 -12.70
N GLU A 9 -18.08 -20.12 -12.47
CA GLU A 9 -19.51 -19.95 -12.60
C GLU A 9 -19.82 -19.12 -13.85
N LEU A 10 -20.81 -19.55 -14.62
CA LEU A 10 -21.27 -18.84 -15.82
C LEU A 10 -22.74 -18.46 -15.62
N ILE A 11 -23.02 -17.17 -15.66
CA ILE A 11 -24.37 -16.62 -15.57
C ILE A 11 -24.80 -16.19 -16.98
N ILE A 12 -25.93 -16.72 -17.45
CA ILE A 12 -26.50 -16.40 -18.76
C ILE A 12 -27.76 -15.57 -18.52
N SER A 13 -27.86 -14.42 -19.19
CA SER A 13 -28.97 -13.49 -19.06
C SER A 13 -29.56 -13.10 -20.42
N HIS A 14 -30.84 -12.76 -20.42
CA HIS A 14 -31.48 -12.06 -21.54
C HIS A 14 -30.88 -10.66 -21.69
N ARG A 15 -30.82 -10.13 -22.92
CA ARG A 15 -30.21 -8.82 -23.20
C ARG A 15 -30.87 -7.70 -22.39
N GLU A 16 -32.16 -7.79 -22.17
CA GLU A 16 -32.98 -6.82 -21.44
C GLU A 16 -32.67 -6.79 -19.93
N ARG A 17 -32.01 -7.83 -19.41
CA ARG A 17 -31.68 -8.02 -17.99
C ARG A 17 -30.19 -8.06 -17.70
N TYR A 18 -29.34 -7.84 -18.71
CA TYR A 18 -27.91 -8.01 -18.58
C TYR A 18 -27.30 -7.14 -17.47
N GLY A 19 -27.72 -5.87 -17.37
CA GLY A 19 -27.28 -4.96 -16.30
C GLY A 19 -27.75 -5.39 -14.92
N THR A 20 -28.98 -5.89 -14.81
CA THR A 20 -29.53 -6.43 -13.56
C THR A 20 -28.75 -7.66 -13.08
N GLU A 21 -28.49 -8.61 -13.98
CA GLU A 21 -27.72 -9.81 -13.63
C GLU A 21 -26.23 -9.49 -13.37
N LEU A 22 -25.67 -8.48 -14.05
CA LEU A 22 -24.31 -8.02 -13.76
C LEU A 22 -24.17 -7.48 -12.33
N LEU A 23 -25.16 -6.70 -11.85
CA LEU A 23 -25.17 -6.24 -10.46
C LEU A 23 -25.25 -7.43 -9.48
N ARG A 24 -26.11 -8.41 -9.75
CA ARG A 24 -26.25 -9.62 -8.93
C ARG A 24 -24.97 -10.44 -8.87
N ALA A 25 -24.26 -10.55 -9.99
CA ALA A 25 -23.01 -11.29 -10.11
C ALA A 25 -21.82 -10.56 -9.45
N THR A 26 -21.89 -9.23 -9.34
CA THR A 26 -20.76 -8.39 -8.89
C THR A 26 -20.89 -7.92 -7.46
N GLY A 27 -22.10 -7.57 -6.99
CA GLY A 27 -22.33 -7.06 -5.64
C GLY A 27 -22.27 -8.14 -4.58
N SER A 28 -21.94 -7.76 -3.34
CA SER A 28 -22.07 -8.67 -2.20
C SER A 28 -23.54 -9.09 -2.02
N ALA A 29 -23.78 -10.26 -1.45
CA ALA A 29 -25.14 -10.73 -1.18
C ALA A 29 -25.94 -9.71 -0.34
N ALA A 30 -25.27 -9.08 0.65
CA ALA A 30 -25.87 -8.05 1.49
C ALA A 30 -26.21 -6.77 0.70
N TYR A 31 -25.32 -6.34 -0.21
CA TYR A 31 -25.55 -5.18 -1.06
C TYR A 31 -26.71 -5.40 -2.03
N VAL A 32 -26.74 -6.55 -2.71
CA VAL A 32 -27.80 -6.90 -3.66
C VAL A 32 -29.15 -7.00 -2.94
N ALA A 33 -29.20 -7.69 -1.80
CA ALA A 33 -30.43 -7.85 -1.02
C ALA A 33 -31.03 -6.51 -0.57
N ALA A 34 -30.18 -5.54 -0.22
CA ALA A 34 -30.64 -4.21 0.20
C ALA A 34 -31.21 -3.35 -0.94
N LEU A 35 -30.96 -3.71 -2.19
CA LEU A 35 -31.48 -3.01 -3.37
C LEU A 35 -32.69 -3.72 -3.99
N GLU A 36 -33.10 -4.87 -3.47
CA GLU A 36 -34.26 -5.59 -4.00
C GLU A 36 -35.59 -4.87 -3.68
N PRO A 37 -36.58 -4.96 -4.58
CA PRO A 37 -36.55 -5.66 -5.88
C PRO A 37 -35.79 -4.86 -6.96
N LEU A 38 -34.96 -5.56 -7.73
CA LEU A 38 -34.22 -4.96 -8.85
C LEU A 38 -35.07 -4.95 -10.13
N PRO A 39 -35.27 -3.80 -10.80
CA PRO A 39 -35.92 -3.76 -12.10
C PRO A 39 -35.05 -4.39 -13.20
N ASP A 40 -35.69 -4.83 -14.28
CA ASP A 40 -34.99 -5.31 -15.47
C ASP A 40 -34.30 -4.14 -16.20
N ALA A 41 -33.01 -4.27 -16.44
CA ALA A 41 -32.21 -3.29 -17.18
C ALA A 41 -31.13 -3.98 -18.01
N SER A 42 -30.95 -3.50 -19.25
CA SER A 42 -29.91 -4.01 -20.17
C SER A 42 -28.50 -3.54 -19.80
N GLU A 43 -28.38 -2.48 -19.01
CA GLU A 43 -27.11 -1.91 -18.54
C GLU A 43 -27.19 -1.57 -17.05
N GLU A 44 -26.08 -1.71 -16.31
CA GLU A 44 -26.03 -1.29 -14.90
C GLU A 44 -26.38 0.19 -14.73
N SER A 45 -25.94 1.06 -15.65
CA SER A 45 -26.28 2.48 -15.61
C SER A 45 -27.79 2.72 -15.65
N GLY A 46 -28.52 1.91 -16.44
CA GLY A 46 -29.98 1.93 -16.52
C GLY A 46 -30.64 1.44 -15.25
N LEU A 47 -30.08 0.41 -14.62
CA LEU A 47 -30.53 -0.12 -13.33
C LEU A 47 -30.46 0.94 -12.23
N TYR A 48 -29.30 1.57 -12.04
CA TYR A 48 -29.13 2.62 -11.03
C TYR A 48 -30.07 3.82 -11.28
N ARG A 49 -30.27 4.23 -12.54
CA ARG A 49 -31.26 5.26 -12.90
C ARG A 49 -32.69 4.85 -12.52
N ALA A 50 -33.07 3.60 -12.79
CA ALA A 50 -34.41 3.09 -12.46
C ALA A 50 -34.65 2.99 -10.94
N LEU A 51 -33.59 2.72 -10.17
CA LEU A 51 -33.63 2.72 -8.69
C LEU A 51 -33.59 4.13 -8.09
N GLY A 52 -33.34 5.17 -8.89
CA GLY A 52 -33.16 6.53 -8.39
C GLY A 52 -31.89 6.72 -7.55
N LEU A 53 -30.87 5.90 -7.80
CA LEU A 53 -29.60 5.90 -7.07
C LEU A 53 -28.45 6.38 -7.97
N PRO A 54 -27.42 7.04 -7.40
CA PRO A 54 -26.19 7.27 -8.14
C PRO A 54 -25.52 5.92 -8.45
N TRP A 55 -24.82 5.85 -9.59
CA TRP A 55 -24.05 4.66 -9.93
C TRP A 55 -22.98 4.40 -8.86
N CYS A 56 -22.84 3.13 -8.46
CA CYS A 56 -21.87 2.70 -7.46
C CYS A 56 -20.78 1.81 -8.09
N PRO A 57 -19.49 2.16 -7.92
CA PRO A 57 -18.39 1.31 -8.36
C PRO A 57 -18.38 -0.03 -7.61
N PRO A 58 -18.07 -1.16 -8.31
CA PRO A 58 -18.04 -2.50 -7.72
C PRO A 58 -17.31 -2.61 -6.37
N GLU A 59 -16.21 -1.88 -6.21
CA GLU A 59 -15.34 -1.90 -5.03
C GLU A 59 -16.05 -1.44 -3.75
N LEU A 60 -17.14 -0.69 -3.87
CA LEU A 60 -17.92 -0.18 -2.73
C LEU A 60 -19.19 -1.00 -2.47
N ARG A 61 -19.47 -2.03 -3.28
CA ARG A 61 -20.71 -2.84 -3.21
C ARG A 61 -20.66 -3.91 -2.11
N GLU A 62 -20.09 -3.58 -0.96
CA GLU A 62 -20.03 -4.44 0.22
C GLU A 62 -21.22 -4.17 1.17
N GLN A 63 -21.63 -2.90 1.28
CA GLN A 63 -22.81 -2.45 2.03
C GLN A 63 -23.44 -1.24 1.32
N PRO A 64 -24.76 -1.00 1.46
CA PRO A 64 -25.38 0.22 0.96
C PRO A 64 -24.76 1.45 1.63
N PHE A 65 -24.56 2.53 0.87
CA PHE A 65 -24.13 3.81 1.40
C PHE A 65 -25.04 4.92 0.90
N SER A 66 -25.14 6.00 1.67
CA SER A 66 -25.96 7.16 1.33
C SER A 66 -25.13 8.18 0.54
N GLY A 67 -25.77 8.85 -0.42
CA GLY A 67 -25.13 9.87 -1.23
C GLY A 67 -24.40 9.31 -2.46
N SER A 68 -23.54 10.13 -3.06
CA SER A 68 -22.75 9.75 -4.24
C SER A 68 -21.43 9.13 -3.82
N PRO A 69 -20.94 8.09 -4.51
CA PRO A 69 -19.62 7.55 -4.23
C PRO A 69 -18.52 8.61 -4.35
N PRO A 70 -17.46 8.55 -3.55
CA PRO A 70 -16.30 9.40 -3.73
C PRO A 70 -15.57 9.08 -5.05
N PRO A 71 -14.80 10.04 -5.61
CA PRO A 71 -13.93 9.79 -6.76
C PRO A 71 -12.74 8.92 -6.34
N LEU A 72 -12.91 7.60 -6.45
CA LEU A 72 -11.92 6.63 -6.04
C LEU A 72 -10.61 6.76 -6.83
N VAL A 73 -9.49 6.59 -6.14
CA VAL A 73 -8.15 6.55 -6.73
C VAL A 73 -8.08 5.56 -7.90
N ALA A 74 -7.43 5.98 -8.99
CA ALA A 74 -7.21 5.18 -10.18
C ALA A 74 -5.73 4.82 -10.35
N LEU A 75 -5.42 3.90 -11.25
CA LEU A 75 -4.03 3.51 -11.52
C LEU A 75 -3.22 4.67 -12.09
N GLU A 76 -3.87 5.51 -12.89
CA GLU A 76 -3.27 6.67 -13.54
C GLU A 76 -2.93 7.80 -12.56
N ASP A 77 -3.52 7.76 -11.36
CA ASP A 77 -3.18 8.70 -10.28
C ASP A 77 -1.84 8.35 -9.64
N ILE A 78 -1.36 7.10 -9.76
CA ILE A 78 -0.12 6.65 -9.12
C ILE A 78 1.10 7.10 -9.91
N ARG A 79 1.94 7.91 -9.26
CA ARG A 79 3.12 8.53 -9.87
C ARG A 79 4.42 7.81 -9.56
N GLY A 80 4.39 6.82 -8.68
CA GLY A 80 5.55 6.00 -8.39
C GLY A 80 5.27 4.86 -7.42
N ASP A 81 6.24 3.96 -7.31
CA ASP A 81 6.20 2.86 -6.36
C ASP A 81 7.16 3.13 -5.20
N LEU A 82 6.68 3.06 -3.97
CA LEU A 82 7.44 3.42 -2.78
C LEU A 82 7.92 2.22 -1.96
N HIS A 83 7.83 1.00 -2.50
CA HIS A 83 8.40 -0.21 -1.88
C HIS A 83 8.83 -1.23 -2.94
N CYS A 84 10.12 -1.24 -3.28
CA CYS A 84 10.72 -2.18 -4.23
C CYS A 84 12.07 -2.69 -3.73
N HIS A 85 12.40 -3.94 -4.04
CA HIS A 85 13.64 -4.60 -3.61
C HIS A 85 14.53 -4.90 -4.81
N THR A 86 15.83 -4.90 -4.60
CA THR A 86 16.84 -5.13 -5.63
C THR A 86 17.76 -6.29 -5.26
N THR A 87 18.77 -6.54 -6.09
CA THR A 87 19.81 -7.53 -5.81
C THR A 87 20.68 -7.20 -4.59
N TRP A 88 20.47 -6.05 -3.94
CA TRP A 88 21.16 -5.69 -2.70
C TRP A 88 20.65 -6.48 -1.49
N SER A 89 19.35 -6.78 -1.41
CA SER A 89 18.80 -7.79 -0.49
C SER A 89 18.39 -9.07 -1.22
N ASP A 90 17.14 -9.13 -1.68
CA ASP A 90 16.44 -10.35 -2.09
C ASP A 90 15.56 -10.16 -3.33
N GLY A 91 15.65 -8.99 -3.94
CA GLY A 91 15.18 -8.74 -5.29
C GLY A 91 16.05 -9.43 -6.35
N ARG A 92 15.52 -9.44 -7.57
CA ARG A 92 16.11 -10.14 -8.74
C ARG A 92 16.54 -9.20 -9.85
N ALA A 93 16.50 -7.89 -9.61
CA ALA A 93 16.90 -6.85 -10.54
C ALA A 93 17.83 -5.88 -9.82
N SER A 94 18.82 -5.36 -10.54
CA SER A 94 19.66 -4.24 -10.07
C SER A 94 18.83 -2.97 -9.85
N VAL A 95 19.42 -1.95 -9.22
CA VAL A 95 18.79 -0.63 -9.06
C VAL A 95 18.41 -0.07 -10.43
N GLU A 96 19.33 -0.13 -11.40
CA GLU A 96 19.12 0.41 -12.74
C GLU A 96 17.99 -0.32 -13.49
N GLU A 97 17.96 -1.67 -13.44
CA GLU A 97 16.91 -2.46 -14.10
C GLU A 97 15.52 -2.17 -13.50
N MET A 98 15.43 -2.08 -12.17
CA MET A 98 14.18 -1.73 -11.49
C MET A 98 13.73 -0.32 -11.85
N ALA A 99 14.66 0.64 -11.83
CA ALA A 99 14.41 2.04 -12.16
C ALA A 99 13.92 2.22 -13.60
N ARG A 100 14.57 1.58 -14.57
CA ARG A 100 14.14 1.59 -15.98
C ARG A 100 12.74 0.98 -16.13
N ALA A 101 12.48 -0.16 -15.49
CA ALA A 101 11.17 -0.81 -15.56
C ALA A 101 10.04 0.00 -14.92
N ALA A 102 10.33 0.75 -13.84
CA ALA A 102 9.40 1.67 -13.22
C ALA A 102 9.14 2.89 -14.12
N ARG A 103 10.18 3.53 -14.65
CA ARG A 103 10.07 4.63 -15.61
C ARG A 103 9.26 4.26 -16.85
N ASP A 104 9.52 3.08 -17.42
CA ASP A 104 8.85 2.62 -18.64
C ASP A 104 7.35 2.33 -18.43
N ARG A 105 6.88 2.29 -17.17
CA ARG A 105 5.45 2.25 -16.81
C ARG A 105 4.82 3.64 -16.71
N GLY A 106 5.59 4.71 -16.88
CA GLY A 106 5.12 6.09 -16.77
C GLY A 106 5.19 6.67 -15.37
N TYR A 107 5.86 6.00 -14.42
CA TYR A 107 6.13 6.60 -13.12
C TYR A 107 7.16 7.74 -13.22
N ASP A 108 7.07 8.69 -12.30
CA ASP A 108 8.04 9.75 -12.08
C ASP A 108 9.16 9.31 -11.14
N TYR A 109 8.88 8.38 -10.24
CA TYR A 109 9.83 7.89 -9.26
C TYR A 109 9.62 6.44 -8.82
N VAL A 110 10.66 5.86 -8.23
CA VAL A 110 10.61 4.58 -7.50
C VAL A 110 11.48 4.68 -6.25
N ALA A 111 11.04 4.10 -5.13
CA ALA A 111 11.88 3.91 -3.95
C ALA A 111 12.46 2.49 -3.93
N ILE A 112 13.77 2.42 -3.72
CA ILE A 112 14.47 1.15 -3.49
C ILE A 112 14.58 0.97 -1.98
N CYS A 113 13.91 -0.03 -1.45
CA CYS A 113 13.69 -0.26 -0.02
C CYS A 113 14.22 -1.64 0.38
N ASP A 114 15.45 -1.98 0.00
CA ASP A 114 16.07 -3.24 0.40
C ASP A 114 16.12 -3.39 1.94
N HIS A 115 16.17 -4.64 2.41
CA HIS A 115 16.03 -4.94 3.84
C HIS A 115 17.29 -4.62 4.65
N THR A 116 17.09 -4.38 5.95
CA THR A 116 18.16 -4.33 6.97
C THR A 116 18.49 -5.71 7.56
N PRO A 117 19.65 -5.93 8.21
CA PRO A 117 20.10 -7.25 8.66
C PRO A 117 19.14 -7.99 9.60
N ALA A 118 18.36 -7.28 10.42
CA ALA A 118 17.42 -7.88 11.36
C ALA A 118 16.24 -8.62 10.71
N VAL A 119 16.01 -8.46 9.39
CA VAL A 119 15.04 -9.27 8.64
C VAL A 119 15.31 -10.77 8.83
N GLY A 120 16.59 -11.15 8.98
CA GLY A 120 17.08 -12.48 9.34
C GLY A 120 16.85 -13.60 8.31
N ALA A 121 15.88 -13.45 7.41
CA ALA A 121 15.52 -14.43 6.40
C ALA A 121 16.37 -14.32 5.11
N VAL A 122 16.89 -13.13 4.84
CA VAL A 122 17.66 -12.79 3.64
C VAL A 122 18.87 -11.93 4.02
N ARG A 123 19.74 -11.66 3.05
CA ARG A 123 20.84 -10.70 3.26
C ARG A 123 20.24 -9.30 3.42
N GLY A 124 20.53 -8.64 4.53
CA GLY A 124 20.22 -7.23 4.73
C GLY A 124 21.43 -6.31 4.56
N LEU A 125 21.18 -5.01 4.39
CA LEU A 125 22.18 -3.98 4.15
C LEU A 125 22.69 -3.39 5.46
N THR A 126 24.00 -3.48 5.71
CA THR A 126 24.66 -2.71 6.78
C THR A 126 24.66 -1.21 6.47
N PRO A 127 24.94 -0.31 7.43
CA PRO A 127 25.16 1.11 7.18
C PRO A 127 26.06 1.42 5.96
N ASP A 128 27.15 0.67 5.81
CA ASP A 128 28.07 0.87 4.70
C ASP A 128 27.52 0.32 3.37
N ASP A 129 26.71 -0.76 3.39
CA ASP A 129 25.99 -1.23 2.21
C ASP A 129 24.96 -0.18 1.74
N VAL A 130 24.21 0.44 2.67
CA VAL A 130 23.24 1.50 2.35
C VAL A 130 23.90 2.68 1.65
N ARG A 131 25.10 3.08 2.10
CA ARG A 131 25.88 4.16 1.45
C ARG A 131 26.36 3.75 0.06
N ARG A 132 26.88 2.53 -0.10
CA ARG A 132 27.29 2.01 -1.42
C ARG A 132 26.13 1.88 -2.41
N GLN A 133 24.96 1.42 -1.96
CA GLN A 133 23.76 1.42 -2.79
C GLN A 133 23.36 2.84 -3.17
N GLY A 134 23.53 3.81 -2.25
CA GLY A 134 23.36 5.23 -2.53
C GLY A 134 24.17 5.73 -3.73
N ASP A 135 25.40 5.25 -3.90
CA ASP A 135 26.25 5.58 -5.06
C ASP A 135 25.67 4.99 -6.36
N GLU A 136 25.17 3.75 -6.35
CA GLU A 136 24.49 3.13 -7.51
C GLU A 136 23.19 3.87 -7.86
N ILE A 137 22.41 4.27 -6.85
CA ILE A 137 21.20 5.09 -7.01
C ILE A 137 21.55 6.46 -7.61
N ALA A 138 22.65 7.10 -7.17
CA ALA A 138 23.10 8.36 -7.73
C ALA A 138 23.46 8.21 -9.22
N ALA A 139 24.20 7.17 -9.60
CA ALA A 139 24.54 6.88 -10.98
C ALA A 139 23.29 6.59 -11.85
N ALA A 140 22.31 5.83 -11.33
CA ALA A 140 21.05 5.59 -12.04
C ALA A 140 20.26 6.90 -12.25
N ASN A 141 20.24 7.77 -11.24
CA ASN A 141 19.57 9.06 -11.27
C ASN A 141 20.17 10.03 -12.30
N GLU A 142 21.49 10.00 -12.52
CA GLU A 142 22.13 10.78 -13.59
C GLU A 142 21.68 10.32 -14.98
N GLN A 143 21.52 9.02 -15.17
CA GLN A 143 21.17 8.43 -16.46
C GLN A 143 19.68 8.50 -16.80
N LEU A 144 18.81 8.51 -15.79
CA LEU A 144 17.37 8.34 -15.97
C LEU A 144 16.58 9.63 -15.81
N ALA A 145 17.22 10.76 -15.53
CA ALA A 145 16.57 12.06 -15.42
C ALA A 145 15.63 12.32 -16.64
N PRO A 146 14.40 12.84 -16.41
CA PRO A 146 13.90 13.39 -15.16
C PRO A 146 13.32 12.36 -14.16
N PHE A 147 13.29 11.07 -14.47
CA PHE A 147 12.86 10.03 -13.53
C PHE A 147 13.78 9.94 -12.32
N ARG A 148 13.24 9.67 -11.13
CA ARG A 148 14.01 9.65 -9.88
C ARG A 148 13.89 8.34 -9.11
N VAL A 149 15.06 7.79 -8.78
CA VAL A 149 15.20 6.70 -7.81
C VAL A 149 15.44 7.33 -6.44
N LEU A 150 14.53 7.07 -5.50
CA LEU A 150 14.65 7.50 -4.11
C LEU A 150 15.55 6.53 -3.35
N ARG A 151 16.46 7.07 -2.52
CA ARG A 151 17.20 6.29 -1.53
C ARG A 151 16.25 5.88 -0.43
N GLY A 152 15.66 4.69 -0.58
CA GLY A 152 14.75 4.10 0.38
C GLY A 152 15.43 3.09 1.30
N ILE A 153 14.71 2.63 2.30
CA ILE A 153 15.03 1.41 3.04
C ILE A 153 13.74 0.82 3.61
N GLU A 154 13.64 -0.51 3.64
CA GLU A 154 12.75 -1.17 4.58
C GLU A 154 13.54 -1.55 5.83
N CYS A 155 13.43 -0.69 6.85
CA CYS A 155 14.15 -0.81 8.10
C CYS A 155 13.33 -1.60 9.12
N ASP A 156 13.92 -2.66 9.65
CA ASP A 156 13.32 -3.46 10.70
C ASP A 156 13.14 -2.65 11.99
N ILE A 157 11.94 -2.75 12.55
CA ILE A 157 11.65 -2.39 13.93
C ILE A 157 12.12 -3.55 14.78
N ILE A 158 13.18 -3.40 15.58
CA ILE A 158 13.67 -4.51 16.42
C ILE A 158 12.83 -4.65 17.71
N ALA A 159 13.10 -5.67 18.53
CA ALA A 159 12.20 -6.08 19.61
C ALA A 159 11.89 -4.99 20.66
N ASN A 160 12.79 -4.02 20.86
CA ASN A 160 12.62 -2.90 21.79
C ASN A 160 11.91 -1.68 21.16
N GLY A 161 11.56 -1.73 19.87
CA GLY A 161 10.91 -0.63 19.13
C GLY A 161 11.86 0.33 18.40
N THR A 162 13.18 0.20 18.59
CA THR A 162 14.14 0.99 17.80
C THR A 162 14.29 0.42 16.39
N LEU A 163 14.87 1.21 15.49
CA LEU A 163 15.15 0.81 14.11
C LEU A 163 16.51 0.09 14.02
N ASP A 164 16.66 -0.81 13.04
CA ASP A 164 17.87 -1.62 12.80
C ASP A 164 19.01 -0.84 12.10
N LEU A 165 18.85 0.46 11.90
CA LEU A 165 19.88 1.37 11.42
C LEU A 165 20.03 2.57 12.38
N PRO A 166 21.24 3.12 12.53
CA PRO A 166 21.45 4.29 13.35
C PRO A 166 20.89 5.55 12.67
N ASP A 167 20.49 6.54 13.48
CA ASP A 167 19.83 7.76 13.01
C ASP A 167 20.67 8.57 12.00
N ASP A 168 22.00 8.54 12.09
CA ASP A 168 22.87 9.23 11.15
C ASP A 168 22.75 8.66 9.73
N VAL A 169 22.56 7.35 9.60
CA VAL A 169 22.31 6.68 8.32
C VAL A 169 20.88 6.96 7.84
N LEU A 170 19.90 6.88 8.73
CA LEU A 170 18.50 7.18 8.39
C LEU A 170 18.30 8.62 7.91
N ALA A 171 19.10 9.56 8.42
CA ALA A 171 19.09 10.96 7.99
C ALA A 171 19.57 11.19 6.55
N GLU A 172 20.30 10.23 5.96
CA GLU A 172 20.78 10.29 4.57
C GLU A 172 19.73 9.82 3.54
N LEU A 173 18.62 9.23 4.00
CA LEU A 173 17.62 8.58 3.16
C LEU A 173 16.47 9.51 2.79
N ASP A 174 15.91 9.30 1.59
CA ASP A 174 14.73 10.03 1.11
C ASP A 174 13.44 9.45 1.69
N TRP A 175 13.42 8.14 1.93
CA TRP A 175 12.24 7.37 2.30
C TRP A 175 12.59 6.22 3.27
N VAL A 176 11.98 6.21 4.46
CA VAL A 176 12.18 5.13 5.43
C VAL A 176 10.85 4.44 5.71
N GLN A 177 10.76 3.16 5.32
CA GLN A 177 9.67 2.28 5.69
C GLN A 177 10.08 1.49 6.93
N ALA A 178 9.31 1.60 8.00
CA ALA A 178 9.51 0.80 9.20
C ALA A 178 8.68 -0.49 9.09
N SER A 179 9.25 -1.63 9.45
CA SER A 179 8.62 -2.95 9.25
C SER A 179 8.82 -3.88 10.43
N VAL A 180 7.85 -4.76 10.69
CA VAL A 180 8.02 -5.86 11.67
C VAL A 180 8.22 -7.16 10.90
N HIS A 181 9.45 -7.67 10.78
CA HIS A 181 9.67 -9.00 10.18
C HIS A 181 9.68 -10.13 11.21
N ALA A 182 10.30 -9.89 12.36
CA ALA A 182 10.40 -10.83 13.47
C ALA A 182 9.43 -10.52 14.61
N GLY A 183 9.00 -11.55 15.36
CA GLY A 183 8.14 -11.37 16.53
C GLY A 183 6.65 -11.18 16.22
N GLN A 184 6.18 -11.64 15.07
CA GLN A 184 4.77 -11.56 14.62
C GLN A 184 3.73 -12.21 15.56
N ARG A 185 4.18 -12.88 16.64
CA ARG A 185 3.33 -13.53 17.65
C ARG A 185 3.40 -12.85 19.03
N MET A 186 4.05 -11.68 19.15
CA MET A 186 4.08 -10.92 20.42
C MET A 186 2.67 -10.56 20.89
N ALA A 187 2.50 -10.37 22.19
CA ALA A 187 1.22 -9.96 22.74
C ALA A 187 0.85 -8.55 22.25
N ARG A 188 -0.46 -8.26 22.13
CA ARG A 188 -1.00 -6.98 21.61
C ARG A 188 -0.28 -5.76 22.19
N GLY A 189 -0.20 -5.64 23.52
CA GLY A 189 0.43 -4.49 24.17
C GLY A 189 1.92 -4.34 23.85
N GLU A 190 2.67 -5.43 23.82
CA GLU A 190 4.10 -5.41 23.48
C GLU A 190 4.32 -5.02 22.02
N MET A 191 3.52 -5.60 21.11
CA MET A 191 3.59 -5.32 19.69
C MET A 191 3.22 -3.86 19.37
N THR A 192 2.13 -3.36 19.95
CA THR A 192 1.71 -1.98 19.79
C THR A 192 2.77 -1.02 20.31
N ASN A 193 3.29 -1.22 21.52
CA ASN A 193 4.34 -0.36 22.07
C ASN A 193 5.62 -0.36 21.21
N ARG A 194 6.02 -1.52 20.69
CA ARG A 194 7.16 -1.67 19.79
C ARG A 194 6.98 -0.86 18.50
N VAL A 195 5.80 -0.92 17.88
CA VAL A 195 5.51 -0.17 16.65
C VAL A 195 5.37 1.32 16.95
N GLU A 196 4.68 1.70 18.04
CA GLU A 196 4.54 3.10 18.45
C GLU A 196 5.91 3.78 18.63
N GLU A 197 6.87 3.11 19.28
CA GLU A 197 8.21 3.64 19.47
C GLU A 197 8.90 3.92 18.12
N ALA A 198 8.80 2.99 17.17
CA ALA A 198 9.37 3.18 15.84
C ALA A 198 8.74 4.36 15.09
N LEU A 199 7.43 4.54 15.17
CA LEU A 199 6.72 5.63 14.48
C LEU A 199 7.13 7.03 14.97
N ARG A 200 7.67 7.13 16.19
CA ARG A 200 8.20 8.38 16.75
C ARG A 200 9.60 8.74 16.26
N ASN A 201 10.32 7.83 15.59
CA ASN A 201 11.62 8.15 15.01
C ASN A 201 11.43 9.14 13.83
N PRO A 202 12.00 10.35 13.86
CA PRO A 202 11.68 11.43 12.91
C PRO A 202 11.95 11.11 11.43
N HIS A 203 12.71 10.05 11.15
CA HIS A 203 13.03 9.62 9.80
C HIS A 203 11.97 8.70 9.18
N VAL A 204 11.15 8.00 9.98
CA VAL A 204 10.10 7.10 9.48
C VAL A 204 9.04 7.88 8.70
N ARG A 205 8.69 7.39 7.51
CA ARG A 205 7.69 7.99 6.61
C ARG A 205 6.49 7.08 6.37
N CYS A 206 6.68 5.77 6.47
CA CYS A 206 5.62 4.79 6.27
C CYS A 206 5.82 3.57 7.18
N LEU A 207 4.73 2.96 7.65
CA LEU A 207 4.74 1.62 8.24
C LEU A 207 4.39 0.61 7.14
N SER A 208 5.32 -0.29 6.78
CA SER A 208 5.10 -1.32 5.75
C SER A 208 4.31 -2.51 6.32
N HIS A 209 3.46 -3.10 5.46
CA HIS A 209 2.56 -4.25 5.71
C HIS A 209 2.25 -4.48 7.22
N PRO A 210 1.47 -3.58 7.85
CA PRO A 210 1.41 -3.45 9.30
C PRO A 210 0.93 -4.70 10.05
N THR A 211 0.01 -5.47 9.47
CA THR A 211 -0.54 -6.67 10.09
C THR A 211 0.40 -7.86 9.94
N GLY A 212 1.39 -7.76 9.06
CA GLY A 212 2.35 -8.81 8.78
C GLY A 212 1.71 -10.07 8.21
N ARG A 213 0.47 -10.03 7.73
CA ARG A 213 -0.23 -11.23 7.29
C ARG A 213 0.38 -11.82 6.02
N TYR A 214 0.20 -13.13 5.86
CA TYR A 214 0.34 -13.82 4.59
C TYR A 214 -0.91 -14.66 4.36
N ILE A 215 -1.64 -14.37 3.29
CA ILE A 215 -2.91 -15.03 2.96
C ILE A 215 -2.69 -16.55 2.93
N ASN A 216 -3.58 -17.28 3.62
CA ASN A 216 -3.55 -18.73 3.80
C ASN A 216 -2.31 -19.31 4.52
N ARG A 217 -1.40 -18.49 5.06
CA ARG A 217 -0.16 -18.96 5.73
C ARG A 217 0.06 -18.37 7.12
N ARG A 218 -0.14 -17.06 7.28
CA ARG A 218 0.05 -16.33 8.54
C ARG A 218 -1.11 -15.35 8.75
N PRO A 219 -1.89 -15.48 9.84
CA PRO A 219 -2.93 -14.51 10.14
C PRO A 219 -2.32 -13.14 10.47
N GLU A 220 -3.19 -12.13 10.56
CA GLU A 220 -2.83 -10.81 11.08
C GLU A 220 -2.23 -10.93 12.49
N ASN A 221 -1.22 -10.12 12.77
CA ASN A 221 -0.60 -10.04 14.07
C ASN A 221 -1.52 -9.34 15.09
N ALA A 222 -1.06 -9.25 16.35
CA ALA A 222 -1.89 -8.73 17.44
C ALA A 222 -1.92 -7.18 17.52
N LEU A 223 -1.33 -6.47 16.56
CA LEU A 223 -1.16 -5.02 16.57
C LEU A 223 -2.50 -4.29 16.78
N ASP A 224 -2.49 -3.29 17.67
CA ASP A 224 -3.64 -2.41 17.88
C ASP A 224 -3.71 -1.34 16.78
N LEU A 225 -4.35 -1.67 15.65
CA LEU A 225 -4.41 -0.77 14.50
C LEU A 225 -5.07 0.58 14.81
N GLU A 226 -6.12 0.61 15.63
CA GLU A 226 -6.77 1.88 16.01
C GLU A 226 -5.78 2.81 16.71
N ARG A 227 -5.00 2.27 17.66
CA ARG A 227 -3.96 3.02 18.34
C ARG A 227 -2.84 3.44 17.37
N ILE A 228 -2.45 2.57 16.46
CA ILE A 228 -1.43 2.88 15.45
C ILE A 228 -1.90 3.99 14.50
N PHE A 229 -3.18 4.04 14.13
CA PHE A 229 -3.71 5.12 13.30
C PHE A 229 -3.58 6.48 14.00
N GLN A 230 -3.85 6.54 15.30
CA GLN A 230 -3.68 7.77 16.08
C GLN A 230 -2.22 8.23 16.08
N VAL A 231 -1.27 7.32 16.36
CA VAL A 231 0.16 7.67 16.39
C VAL A 231 0.67 8.01 14.99
N ALA A 232 0.23 7.29 13.97
CA ALA A 232 0.57 7.59 12.58
C ALA A 232 0.09 8.99 12.17
N LEU A 233 -1.14 9.38 12.55
CA LEU A 233 -1.64 10.73 12.33
C LEU A 233 -0.83 11.78 13.10
N GLU A 234 -0.62 11.57 14.41
CA GLU A 234 0.13 12.49 15.29
C GLU A 234 1.53 12.78 14.75
N GLU A 235 2.20 11.72 14.29
CA GLU A 235 3.58 11.81 13.86
C GLU A 235 3.68 12.08 12.34
N GLY A 236 2.60 11.99 11.57
CA GLY A 236 2.60 12.18 10.12
C GLY A 236 3.27 11.03 9.35
N VAL A 237 3.07 9.80 9.80
CA VAL A 237 3.49 8.55 9.14
C VAL A 237 2.34 7.99 8.32
N ALA A 238 2.61 7.59 7.07
CA ALA A 238 1.62 6.92 6.24
C ALA A 238 1.56 5.40 6.52
N LEU A 239 0.48 4.75 6.11
CA LEU A 239 0.34 3.29 6.21
C LEU A 239 0.36 2.62 4.84
N GLU A 240 1.09 1.52 4.73
CA GLU A 240 1.17 0.79 3.47
C GLU A 240 -0.10 -0.01 3.16
N VAL A 241 -0.49 0.03 1.89
CA VAL A 241 -1.41 -0.89 1.23
C VAL A 241 -0.60 -1.69 0.23
N ASN A 242 -0.05 -2.80 0.71
CA ASN A 242 0.92 -3.63 -0.01
C ASN A 242 0.20 -4.51 -1.03
N GLY A 243 0.54 -4.33 -2.32
CA GLY A 243 -0.06 -5.04 -3.44
C GLY A 243 0.47 -6.45 -3.68
N LEU A 244 1.43 -6.96 -2.89
CA LEU A 244 1.94 -8.31 -3.05
C LEU A 244 0.78 -9.31 -2.91
N PRO A 245 0.52 -10.19 -3.91
CA PRO A 245 -0.66 -11.06 -3.91
C PRO A 245 -0.78 -11.94 -2.67
N ASP A 246 0.36 -12.32 -2.09
CA ASP A 246 0.42 -13.17 -0.90
C ASP A 246 0.14 -12.39 0.40
N ARG A 247 0.15 -11.05 0.39
CA ARG A 247 -0.06 -10.18 1.57
C ARG A 247 -1.40 -9.44 1.50
N LEU A 248 -1.55 -8.57 0.50
CA LEU A 248 -2.62 -7.57 0.37
C LEU A 248 -2.85 -6.80 1.69
N ASP A 249 -1.81 -6.17 2.24
CA ASP A 249 -1.82 -5.63 3.61
C ASP A 249 -1.49 -4.13 3.63
N LEU A 250 -2.36 -3.22 4.03
CA LEU A 250 -3.63 -3.40 4.75
C LEU A 250 -4.82 -3.97 3.94
N SER A 251 -5.81 -4.53 4.65
CA SER A 251 -7.10 -4.89 4.08
C SER A 251 -7.93 -3.66 3.71
N GLY A 252 -8.90 -3.78 2.80
CA GLY A 252 -9.78 -2.64 2.43
C GLY A 252 -10.57 -2.07 3.62
N GLU A 253 -10.94 -2.89 4.61
CA GLU A 253 -11.59 -2.42 5.84
C GLU A 253 -10.64 -1.57 6.68
N HIS A 254 -9.42 -2.08 6.90
CA HIS A 254 -8.38 -1.35 7.64
C HIS A 254 -7.96 -0.06 6.94
N VAL A 255 -7.92 -0.05 5.59
CA VAL A 255 -7.71 1.18 4.82
C VAL A 255 -8.82 2.18 5.12
N ARG A 256 -10.09 1.77 5.05
CA ARG A 256 -11.22 2.66 5.34
C ARG A 256 -11.13 3.27 6.73
N ASP A 257 -10.74 2.49 7.72
CA ASP A 257 -10.62 2.96 9.10
C ASP A 257 -9.40 3.88 9.30
N ALA A 258 -8.27 3.62 8.63
CA ALA A 258 -7.13 4.53 8.58
C ALA A 258 -7.51 5.89 7.97
N LEU A 259 -8.24 5.89 6.85
CA LEU A 259 -8.69 7.13 6.20
C LEU A 259 -9.68 7.91 7.06
N ARG A 260 -10.60 7.23 7.78
CA ARG A 260 -11.50 7.86 8.75
C ARG A 260 -10.74 8.50 9.91
N ALA A 261 -9.63 7.90 10.32
CA ALA A 261 -8.73 8.47 11.31
C ALA A 261 -7.89 9.63 10.74
N GLY A 262 -7.94 9.91 9.43
CA GLY A 262 -7.19 10.98 8.77
C GLY A 262 -5.77 10.62 8.35
N VAL A 263 -5.40 9.34 8.41
CA VAL A 263 -4.06 8.86 8.07
C VAL A 263 -3.93 8.69 6.56
N GLU A 264 -2.84 9.18 5.97
CA GLU A 264 -2.54 8.94 4.56
C GLU A 264 -2.05 7.50 4.33
N ILE A 265 -2.28 6.98 3.13
CA ILE A 265 -1.84 5.63 2.75
C ILE A 265 -0.79 5.66 1.63
N VAL A 266 -0.03 4.58 1.49
CA VAL A 266 0.92 4.36 0.40
C VAL A 266 0.48 3.11 -0.38
N CYS A 267 0.22 3.25 -1.67
CA CYS A 267 0.00 2.08 -2.52
C CYS A 267 1.36 1.55 -3.00
N SER A 268 1.70 0.29 -2.77
CA SER A 268 3.01 -0.26 -3.15
C SER A 268 2.90 -1.66 -3.74
N THR A 269 3.98 -2.15 -4.36
CA THR A 269 4.00 -3.50 -4.92
C THR A 269 4.82 -4.51 -4.14
N ASP A 270 5.74 -4.05 -3.29
CA ASP A 270 6.71 -4.91 -2.61
C ASP A 270 7.46 -5.78 -3.65
N ALA A 271 7.85 -5.11 -4.75
CA ALA A 271 8.35 -5.79 -5.93
C ALA A 271 9.78 -6.28 -5.73
N HIS A 272 9.94 -7.60 -5.77
CA HIS A 272 11.25 -8.27 -5.80
C HIS A 272 11.74 -8.58 -7.23
N SER A 273 11.04 -8.07 -8.25
CA SER A 273 11.42 -8.18 -9.66
C SER A 273 10.65 -7.15 -10.49
N VAL A 274 11.15 -6.86 -11.70
CA VAL A 274 10.48 -5.94 -12.64
C VAL A 274 9.06 -6.39 -13.04
N ARG A 275 8.74 -7.69 -12.94
CA ARG A 275 7.38 -8.20 -13.13
C ARG A 275 6.48 -7.86 -11.94
N GLY A 276 7.05 -7.87 -10.72
CA GLY A 276 6.35 -7.55 -9.48
C GLY A 276 5.77 -6.14 -9.44
N LEU A 277 6.37 -5.18 -10.17
CA LEU A 277 5.80 -3.84 -10.36
C LEU A 277 4.36 -3.84 -10.93
N GLY A 278 3.93 -4.93 -11.58
CA GLY A 278 2.54 -5.10 -12.03
C GLY A 278 1.52 -5.28 -10.91
N ASN A 279 1.96 -5.52 -9.67
CA ASN A 279 1.08 -5.73 -8.52
C ASN A 279 0.34 -4.45 -8.07
N MET A 280 0.67 -3.28 -8.63
CA MET A 280 0.07 -2.00 -8.24
C MET A 280 -1.46 -2.02 -8.43
N VAL A 281 -1.94 -2.78 -9.41
CA VAL A 281 -3.38 -3.04 -9.63
C VAL A 281 -4.07 -3.60 -8.38
N LEU A 282 -3.40 -4.47 -7.63
CA LEU A 282 -3.97 -5.08 -6.43
C LEU A 282 -3.97 -4.11 -5.24
N SER A 283 -2.90 -3.32 -5.11
CA SER A 283 -2.82 -2.26 -4.10
C SER A 283 -3.90 -1.20 -4.31
N VAL A 284 -4.00 -0.66 -5.52
CA VAL A 284 -5.04 0.31 -5.90
C VAL A 284 -6.44 -0.28 -5.74
N ALA A 285 -6.69 -1.51 -6.19
CA ALA A 285 -7.99 -2.16 -5.97
C ALA A 285 -8.34 -2.28 -4.47
N THR A 286 -7.35 -2.56 -3.62
CA THR A 286 -7.53 -2.65 -2.17
C THR A 286 -7.79 -1.28 -1.54
N ALA A 287 -7.07 -0.24 -1.97
CA ALA A 287 -7.29 1.14 -1.57
C ALA A 287 -8.70 1.64 -1.96
N ARG A 288 -9.14 1.31 -3.18
CA ARG A 288 -10.50 1.61 -3.68
C ARG A 288 -11.60 0.95 -2.84
N ARG A 289 -11.41 -0.31 -2.42
CA ARG A 289 -12.31 -0.99 -1.46
C ARG A 289 -12.34 -0.31 -0.08
N GLY A 290 -11.26 0.39 0.28
CA GLY A 290 -11.18 1.26 1.44
C GLY A 290 -11.68 2.69 1.23
N TRP A 291 -12.23 2.98 0.05
CA TRP A 291 -12.80 4.27 -0.33
C TRP A 291 -11.77 5.38 -0.51
N ALA A 292 -10.51 5.02 -0.78
CA ALA A 292 -9.45 5.98 -1.00
C ALA A 292 -9.69 6.82 -2.25
N GLU A 293 -9.56 8.13 -2.12
CA GLU A 293 -9.41 9.09 -3.21
C GLU A 293 -7.93 9.33 -3.49
N ALA A 294 -7.58 9.90 -4.65
CA ALA A 294 -6.20 10.22 -4.99
C ALA A 294 -5.51 11.09 -3.92
N GLY A 295 -6.24 12.03 -3.31
CA GLY A 295 -5.73 12.90 -2.26
C GLY A 295 -5.35 12.19 -0.95
N ASN A 296 -5.81 10.94 -0.75
CA ASN A 296 -5.46 10.14 0.43
C ASN A 296 -4.16 9.33 0.24
N VAL A 297 -3.66 9.23 -0.99
CA VAL A 297 -2.55 8.35 -1.35
C VAL A 297 -1.27 9.17 -1.53
N VAL A 298 -0.22 8.86 -0.75
CA VAL A 298 1.04 9.61 -0.77
C VAL A 298 1.68 9.61 -2.16
N ASN A 299 1.74 8.44 -2.80
CA ASN A 299 2.35 8.27 -4.12
C ASN A 299 1.43 8.62 -5.30
N SER A 300 0.33 9.34 -5.06
CA SER A 300 -0.33 10.13 -6.11
C SER A 300 0.28 11.53 -6.26
N LYS A 301 1.08 11.95 -5.28
CA LYS A 301 1.69 13.27 -5.23
C LYS A 301 2.94 13.33 -6.11
N ALA A 302 3.29 14.56 -6.51
CA ALA A 302 4.53 14.85 -7.21
C ALA A 302 5.75 14.53 -6.34
N LEU A 303 6.90 14.31 -6.99
CA LEU A 303 8.16 14.03 -6.32
C LEU A 303 8.50 15.09 -5.25
N GLU A 304 8.23 16.37 -5.51
CA GLU A 304 8.51 17.49 -4.60
C GLU A 304 7.72 17.39 -3.28
N ALA A 305 6.60 16.69 -3.29
CA ALA A 305 5.80 16.43 -2.10
C ALA A 305 6.31 15.23 -1.28
N ILE A 306 7.10 14.35 -1.90
CA ILE A 306 7.54 13.07 -1.32
C ILE A 306 9.01 13.10 -0.88
N GLY A 307 9.82 13.94 -1.51
CA GLY A 307 11.27 14.06 -1.29
C GLY A 307 11.73 14.25 0.17
N PRO A 308 13.04 14.29 0.40
CA PRO A 308 13.63 14.23 1.73
C PRO A 308 13.08 15.34 2.63
N ARG A 309 12.31 14.93 3.64
CA ARG A 309 11.78 15.78 4.69
C ARG A 309 12.09 15.10 6.02
N ARG A 310 12.93 15.74 6.82
CA ARG A 310 12.98 15.41 8.25
C ARG A 310 11.68 15.93 8.87
N ARG A 311 10.95 15.06 9.58
CA ARG A 311 9.78 15.50 10.33
C ARG A 311 10.23 16.42 11.47
N PRO A 312 9.51 17.52 11.76
CA PRO A 312 9.81 18.35 12.93
C PRO A 312 9.78 17.47 14.17
N THR A 313 10.79 17.60 15.03
CA THR A 313 10.76 16.90 16.32
C THR A 313 9.91 17.69 17.31
N ARG A 314 9.38 17.03 18.33
CA ARG A 314 8.73 17.71 19.48
C ARG A 314 9.65 18.70 20.22
N ALA A 315 10.96 18.66 19.95
CA ALA A 315 11.91 19.65 20.44
C ALA A 315 11.92 20.92 19.55
N ASP A 316 11.75 20.76 18.24
CA ASP A 316 11.71 21.85 17.27
C ASP A 316 10.44 22.71 17.42
N GLU A 317 9.32 22.10 17.83
CA GLU A 317 8.03 22.81 18.06
C GLU A 317 7.98 23.63 19.36
N ARG A 318 9.00 23.50 20.23
CA ARG A 318 9.09 24.21 21.52
C ARG A 318 10.02 25.42 21.50
N CYS A 319 10.64 25.73 20.36
CA CYS A 319 11.40 26.96 20.11
C CYS A 319 10.58 27.94 19.25
#